data_AF-A0A553SNF8-F1
#
_entry.id   AF-A0A553SNF8-F1
#
_cell.length_a   1.000
_cell.length_b   1.000
_cell.length_c   1.000
_cell.angle_alpha   90.00
_cell.angle_beta   90.00
_cell.angle_gamma   90.00
#
_symmetry.space_group_name_H-M   'P 1'
#
loop_
_entity.id
_entity.type
_entity.pdbx_description
1 polymer ?
#
loop_
_entity_poly.entity_id
_entity_poly.type
_entity_poly.pdbx_seq_one_letter_code
_entity_poly.pdbx_strand_id
1 'polypeptide(L)'
;MEYFVFKLNLEPKTLQIYDYESNREQVIAKIIPKGLGEIFNTYEIIDDSLIKYSDEIDISEVANSLEYNKLIELNRNIINMYEEIVNRYKKGEGINYSVEYLEHRELLNKYINDLILKYPFLKGALESKENVFMVDSFSKIKMAVTYIQRAKKIEYFIKHFSKKESKTEFIYDKQKEFIYISTKDATPKTVEDYVEILQDKINNFSSDSNIGRVTINPVYEKFEFTGLYSEITIELVYPNGAARDRSRAIEAASAAREIRKLEASKNEKIDISTLNDYYQEDGEKGYIKSITSKGKKIITSVIKKMVL
;
A
#
# COMPACT_ATOMS: atom_id res chain seq x y z
N MET A 1 -5.03 10.73 22.65
CA MET A 1 -5.03 9.24 22.66
C MET A 1 -3.58 8.77 22.50
N GLU A 2 -3.16 7.60 23.00
CA GLU A 2 -1.76 7.16 22.86
C GLU A 2 -1.56 6.32 21.59
N TYR A 3 -0.42 6.51 20.92
CA TYR A 3 -0.03 5.86 19.68
C TYR A 3 1.40 5.33 19.73
N PHE A 4 1.66 4.16 19.15
CA PHE A 4 3.01 3.71 18.82
C PHE A 4 3.53 4.46 17.60
N VAL A 5 4.82 4.79 17.60
CA VAL A 5 5.48 5.56 16.55
C VAL A 5 6.30 4.65 15.65
N PHE A 6 6.05 4.73 14.36
CA PHE A 6 6.81 4.07 13.31
C PHE A 6 7.31 5.10 12.30
N LYS A 7 8.36 4.77 11.55
CA LYS A 7 8.86 5.58 10.44
C LYS A 7 8.62 4.88 9.11
N LEU A 8 8.04 5.61 8.16
CA LEU A 8 7.97 5.21 6.76
C LEU A 8 9.28 5.61 6.06
N ASN A 9 10.05 4.62 5.61
CA ASN A 9 11.29 4.80 4.87
C ASN A 9 11.06 4.48 3.39
N LEU A 10 11.46 5.39 2.49
CA LEU A 10 11.34 5.18 1.05
C LEU A 10 12.57 4.41 0.54
N GLU A 11 12.41 3.65 -0.54
CA GLU A 11 13.58 2.99 -1.15
C GLU A 11 14.56 4.02 -1.78
N PRO A 12 15.87 3.70 -1.86
CA PRO A 12 16.87 4.60 -2.42
C PRO A 12 16.53 5.11 -3.82
N LYS A 13 15.93 4.27 -4.67
CA LYS A 13 15.52 4.66 -6.02
C LYS A 13 14.48 5.77 -6.01
N THR A 14 13.46 5.68 -5.14
CA THR A 14 12.45 6.73 -4.95
C THR A 14 13.09 8.01 -4.44
N LEU A 15 14.00 7.91 -3.45
CA LEU A 15 14.72 9.06 -2.90
C LEU A 15 15.55 9.80 -3.98
N GLN A 16 16.21 9.04 -4.87
CA GLN A 16 16.96 9.59 -6.01
C GLN A 16 16.05 10.27 -7.03
N ILE A 17 14.91 9.66 -7.37
CA ILE A 17 13.95 10.23 -8.33
C ILE A 17 13.51 11.64 -7.91
N TYR A 18 13.32 11.86 -6.61
CA TYR A 18 12.85 13.14 -6.08
C TYR A 18 13.97 14.09 -5.62
N ASP A 19 15.24 13.70 -5.73
CA ASP A 19 16.35 14.44 -5.11
C ASP A 19 16.02 14.83 -3.67
N TYR A 20 15.79 13.79 -2.84
CA TYR A 20 15.17 13.93 -1.51
C TYR A 20 15.86 14.98 -0.63
N GLU A 21 17.19 15.09 -0.66
CA GLU A 21 17.91 16.07 0.18
C GLU A 21 17.49 17.52 -0.13
N SER A 22 17.31 17.84 -1.41
CA SER A 22 16.90 19.17 -1.86
C SER A 22 15.39 19.39 -1.74
N ASN A 23 14.59 18.33 -1.87
CA ASN A 23 13.13 18.40 -1.95
C ASN A 23 12.40 17.74 -0.77
N ARG A 24 13.09 17.55 0.36
CA ARG A 24 12.59 16.80 1.51
C ARG A 24 11.18 17.21 1.92
N GLU A 25 10.96 18.51 2.11
CA GLU A 25 9.66 19.03 2.54
C GLU A 25 8.54 18.71 1.54
N GLN A 26 8.81 18.82 0.23
CA GLN A 26 7.85 18.45 -0.80
C GLN A 26 7.55 16.96 -0.79
N VAL A 27 8.56 16.11 -0.61
CA VAL A 27 8.37 14.66 -0.55
C VAL A 27 7.48 14.28 0.63
N ILE A 28 7.78 14.81 1.82
CA ILE A 28 7.06 14.48 3.06
C ILE A 28 5.65 15.08 3.07
N ALA A 29 5.51 16.34 2.69
CA ALA A 29 4.22 17.04 2.84
C ALA A 29 3.26 16.84 1.66
N LYS A 30 3.76 16.38 0.49
CA LYS A 30 2.94 16.24 -0.73
C LYS A 30 3.03 14.88 -1.40
N ILE A 31 4.25 14.41 -1.72
CA ILE A 31 4.41 13.17 -2.51
C ILE A 31 3.95 11.95 -1.72
N ILE A 32 4.41 11.81 -0.46
CA ILE A 32 4.00 10.69 0.39
C ILE A 32 2.49 10.73 0.65
N PRO A 33 1.88 11.84 1.10
CA PRO A 33 0.43 11.92 1.30
C PRO A 33 -0.39 11.59 0.06
N LYS A 34 0.04 12.05 -1.13
CA LYS A 34 -0.62 11.73 -2.38
C LYS A 34 -0.57 10.22 -2.67
N GLY A 35 0.60 9.60 -2.55
CA GLY A 35 0.76 8.16 -2.76
C GLY A 35 -0.04 7.32 -1.77
N LEU A 36 -0.07 7.71 -0.49
CA LEU A 36 -0.93 7.06 0.51
C LEU A 36 -2.42 7.26 0.17
N GLY A 37 -2.83 8.44 -0.29
CA GLY A 37 -4.21 8.69 -0.74
C GLY A 37 -4.64 7.91 -1.98
N GLU A 38 -3.70 7.45 -2.81
CA GLU A 38 -3.97 6.55 -3.94
C GLU A 38 -4.21 5.09 -3.47
N ILE A 39 -3.76 4.73 -2.26
CA ILE A 39 -3.77 3.36 -1.71
C ILE A 39 -4.89 3.16 -0.67
N PHE A 40 -5.21 4.20 0.10
CA PHE A 40 -6.21 4.17 1.18
C PHE A 40 -7.48 4.93 0.80
N ASN A 41 -8.62 4.49 1.32
CA ASN A 41 -9.96 4.88 0.85
C ASN A 41 -10.49 6.12 1.54
N THR A 42 -10.18 6.27 2.81
CA THR A 42 -10.55 7.43 3.61
C THR A 42 -9.28 8.15 4.01
N TYR A 43 -9.23 9.47 3.80
CA TYR A 43 -8.27 10.32 4.47
C TYR A 43 -8.96 11.52 5.12
N GLU A 44 -8.66 11.75 6.40
CA GLU A 44 -9.17 12.87 7.20
C GLU A 44 -7.98 13.74 7.62
N ILE A 45 -8.07 15.04 7.35
CA ILE A 45 -7.08 16.00 7.82
C ILE A 45 -7.40 16.32 9.28
N ILE A 46 -6.59 15.79 10.20
CA ILE A 46 -6.73 16.09 11.63
C ILE A 46 -6.27 17.53 11.90
N ASP A 47 -5.12 17.90 11.30
CA ASP A 47 -4.58 19.26 11.32
C ASP A 47 -3.60 19.51 10.15
N ASP A 48 -2.95 20.68 10.14
CA ASP A 48 -2.00 21.09 9.11
C ASP A 48 -0.76 20.18 8.97
N SER A 49 -0.47 19.33 9.95
CA SER A 49 0.64 18.39 9.98
C SER A 49 0.22 16.92 9.93
N LEU A 50 -1.00 16.58 10.36
CA LEU A 50 -1.45 15.20 10.53
C LEU A 50 -2.57 14.81 9.55
N ILE A 51 -2.39 13.68 8.88
CA ILE A 51 -3.41 13.08 8.00
C ILE A 51 -3.72 11.67 8.49
N LYS A 52 -4.98 11.41 8.81
CA LYS A 52 -5.47 10.08 9.12
C LYS A 52 -5.79 9.35 7.82
N TYR A 53 -5.33 8.12 7.68
CA TYR A 53 -5.68 7.22 6.58
C TYR A 53 -6.43 6.02 7.13
N SER A 54 -7.44 5.56 6.40
CA SER A 54 -8.04 4.26 6.64
C SER A 54 -8.44 3.53 5.37
N ASP A 55 -8.51 2.21 5.48
CA ASP A 55 -9.18 1.36 4.49
C ASP A 55 -10.66 1.16 4.78
N GLU A 56 -11.25 1.94 5.69
CA GLU A 56 -12.70 1.95 5.84
C GLU A 56 -13.29 2.43 4.52
N ILE A 57 -13.97 1.50 3.85
CA ILE A 57 -14.72 1.76 2.64
C ILE A 57 -16.14 2.09 3.08
N ASP A 58 -16.60 3.30 2.76
CA ASP A 58 -18.02 3.57 2.74
C ASP A 58 -18.62 3.09 1.41
N ILE A 59 -18.96 1.79 1.35
CA ILE A 59 -19.64 1.22 0.18
C ILE A 59 -20.94 1.94 -0.08
N SER A 60 -21.59 2.46 0.96
CA SER A 60 -22.85 3.17 0.83
C SER A 60 -22.65 4.44 0.00
N GLU A 61 -21.54 5.16 0.19
CA GLU A 61 -21.22 6.33 -0.62
C GLU A 61 -21.11 5.97 -2.11
N VAL A 62 -20.34 4.92 -2.43
CA VAL A 62 -20.15 4.49 -3.82
C VAL A 62 -21.45 3.97 -4.42
N ALA A 63 -22.18 3.12 -3.68
CA ALA A 63 -23.45 2.54 -4.11
C ALA A 63 -24.52 3.60 -4.37
N ASN A 64 -24.45 4.75 -3.68
CA ASN A 64 -25.37 5.88 -3.86
C ASN A 64 -24.83 6.95 -4.83
N SER A 65 -23.60 6.80 -5.35
CA SER A 65 -23.00 7.79 -6.23
C SER A 65 -23.69 7.86 -7.60
N LEU A 66 -23.73 9.07 -8.17
CA LEU A 66 -24.30 9.30 -9.51
C LEU A 66 -23.52 8.52 -10.58
N GLU A 67 -22.21 8.45 -10.43
CA GLU A 67 -21.29 7.77 -11.35
C GLU A 67 -21.53 6.26 -11.37
N TYR A 68 -21.71 5.64 -10.20
CA TYR A 68 -22.05 4.22 -10.11
C TYR A 68 -23.42 3.93 -10.75
N ASN A 69 -24.43 4.75 -10.46
CA ASN A 69 -25.76 4.57 -11.05
C ASN A 69 -25.73 4.66 -12.59
N LYS A 70 -25.00 5.65 -13.14
CA LYS A 70 -24.77 5.77 -14.58
C LYS A 70 -24.05 4.56 -15.17
N LEU A 71 -23.04 4.02 -14.47
CA LEU A 71 -22.33 2.81 -14.88
C LEU A 71 -23.28 1.62 -14.99
N ILE A 72 -24.11 1.38 -13.97
CA ILE A 72 -25.05 0.26 -13.93
C ILE A 72 -26.11 0.37 -15.02
N GLU A 73 -26.67 1.57 -15.22
CA GLU A 73 -27.66 1.83 -16.26
C GLU A 73 -27.07 1.58 -17.66
N LEU A 74 -25.91 2.18 -17.95
CA LEU A 74 -25.24 2.01 -19.24
C LEU A 74 -24.86 0.55 -19.50
N ASN A 75 -24.40 -0.17 -18.47
CA ASN A 75 -24.07 -1.59 -18.58
C ASN A 75 -25.29 -2.44 -18.91
N ARG A 76 -26.46 -2.16 -18.32
CA ARG A 76 -27.72 -2.86 -18.66
C ARG A 76 -28.11 -2.63 -20.12
N ASN A 77 -28.01 -1.38 -20.60
CA ASN A 77 -28.33 -1.05 -22.00
C ASN A 77 -27.43 -1.82 -22.97
N ILE A 78 -26.11 -1.84 -22.71
CA ILE A 78 -25.15 -2.57 -23.55
C ILE A 78 -25.40 -4.08 -23.53
N ILE A 79 -25.76 -4.66 -22.38
CA ILE A 79 -26.11 -6.08 -22.28
C ILE A 79 -27.32 -6.39 -23.18
N ASN A 80 -28.38 -5.57 -23.12
CA ASN A 80 -29.56 -5.77 -23.95
C ASN A 80 -29.22 -5.71 -25.45
N MET A 81 -28.45 -4.70 -25.88
CA MET A 81 -28.00 -4.58 -27.26
C MET A 81 -27.12 -5.76 -27.69
N TYR A 82 -26.23 -6.22 -26.80
CA TYR A 82 -25.39 -7.39 -27.03
C TYR A 82 -26.23 -8.65 -27.23
N GLU A 83 -27.23 -8.89 -26.39
CA GLU A 83 -28.14 -10.02 -26.50
C GLU A 83 -28.94 -10.00 -27.82
N GLU A 84 -29.38 -8.83 -28.28
CA GLU A 84 -30.00 -8.68 -29.60
C GLU A 84 -29.06 -9.10 -30.73
N ILE A 85 -27.80 -8.65 -30.71
CA ILE A 85 -26.79 -9.01 -31.71
C ILE A 85 -26.56 -10.53 -31.71
N VAL A 86 -26.44 -11.13 -30.52
CA VAL A 86 -26.29 -12.58 -30.37
C VAL A 86 -27.52 -13.32 -30.93
N ASN A 87 -28.72 -12.83 -30.65
CA ASN A 87 -29.96 -13.44 -31.13
C ASN A 87 -30.12 -13.35 -32.65
N ARG A 88 -29.78 -12.21 -33.26
CA ARG A 88 -29.75 -12.07 -34.74
C ARG A 88 -28.72 -13.02 -35.36
N TYR A 89 -27.53 -13.11 -34.76
CA TYR A 89 -26.50 -14.04 -35.20
C TYR A 89 -26.94 -15.51 -35.10
N LYS A 90 -27.59 -15.91 -34.00
CA LYS A 90 -28.18 -17.25 -33.84
C LYS A 90 -29.23 -17.56 -34.92
N LYS A 91 -29.93 -16.54 -35.44
CA LYS A 91 -30.90 -16.66 -36.53
C LYS A 91 -30.27 -16.68 -37.93
N GLY A 92 -28.93 -16.62 -38.03
CA GLY A 92 -28.20 -16.63 -39.30
C GLY A 92 -28.02 -15.24 -39.93
N GLU A 93 -28.45 -14.18 -39.26
CA GLU A 93 -28.12 -12.81 -39.67
C GLU A 93 -26.65 -12.55 -39.30
N GLY A 94 -25.87 -11.94 -40.21
CA GLY A 94 -24.45 -11.66 -39.93
C GLY A 94 -24.23 -10.82 -38.66
N ILE A 95 -23.00 -10.80 -38.15
CA ILE A 95 -22.66 -9.97 -36.99
C ILE A 95 -22.60 -8.50 -37.44
N ASN A 96 -23.53 -7.69 -36.94
CA ASN A 96 -23.57 -6.26 -37.23
C ASN A 96 -23.67 -5.46 -35.92
N TYR A 97 -22.75 -4.52 -35.72
CA TYR A 97 -22.70 -3.66 -34.55
C TYR A 97 -23.25 -2.28 -34.95
N SER A 98 -24.30 -1.81 -34.26
CA SER A 98 -24.79 -0.45 -34.49
C SER A 98 -23.77 0.60 -34.01
N VAL A 99 -23.83 1.79 -34.60
CA VAL A 99 -23.00 2.93 -34.15
C VAL A 99 -23.25 3.22 -32.67
N GLU A 100 -24.52 3.24 -32.27
CA GLU A 100 -24.94 3.43 -30.88
C GLU A 100 -24.28 2.42 -29.93
N TYR A 101 -24.20 1.14 -30.32
CA TYR A 101 -23.58 0.10 -29.50
C TYR A 101 -22.09 0.36 -29.28
N LEU A 102 -21.39 0.81 -30.33
CA LEU A 102 -19.96 1.14 -30.26
C LEU A 102 -19.71 2.38 -29.39
N GLU A 103 -20.56 3.41 -29.49
CA GLU A 103 -20.50 4.60 -28.65
C GLU A 103 -20.74 4.28 -27.18
N HIS A 104 -21.77 3.47 -26.89
CA HIS A 104 -22.08 3.03 -25.54
C HIS A 104 -20.93 2.21 -24.95
N ARG A 105 -20.28 1.34 -25.75
CA ARG A 105 -19.09 0.58 -25.32
C ARG A 105 -17.96 1.50 -24.86
N GLU A 106 -17.65 2.56 -25.60
CA GLU A 106 -16.59 3.51 -25.24
C GLU A 106 -16.95 4.30 -23.98
N LEU A 107 -18.21 4.75 -23.87
CA LEU A 107 -18.72 5.41 -22.68
C LEU A 107 -18.64 4.50 -21.44
N LEU A 108 -18.93 3.20 -21.59
CA LEU A 108 -18.85 2.25 -20.49
C LEU A 108 -17.42 2.13 -19.97
N ASN A 109 -16.44 2.01 -20.87
CA ASN A 109 -15.03 1.97 -20.47
C ASN A 109 -14.61 3.27 -19.76
N LYS A 110 -15.07 4.42 -20.26
CA LYS A 110 -14.81 5.72 -19.62
C LYS A 110 -15.38 5.76 -18.20
N TYR A 111 -16.65 5.43 -18.00
CA TYR A 111 -17.27 5.45 -16.66
C TYR A 111 -16.64 4.45 -15.69
N ILE A 112 -16.19 3.28 -16.16
CA ILE A 112 -15.41 2.36 -15.33
C ILE A 112 -14.14 3.04 -14.83
N ASN A 113 -13.40 3.69 -15.72
CA ASN A 113 -12.13 4.32 -15.37
C ASN A 113 -12.34 5.55 -14.47
N ASP A 114 -13.35 6.38 -14.75
CA ASP A 114 -13.71 7.55 -13.92
C ASP A 114 -14.11 7.10 -12.51
N LEU A 115 -14.90 6.04 -12.38
CA LEU A 115 -15.30 5.48 -11.09
C LEU A 115 -14.11 4.93 -10.31
N ILE A 116 -13.17 4.24 -10.98
CA ILE A 116 -11.94 3.74 -10.35
C ILE A 116 -11.02 4.88 -9.95
N LEU A 117 -10.93 5.94 -10.74
CA LEU A 117 -10.10 7.10 -10.41
C LEU A 117 -10.62 7.81 -9.16
N LYS A 118 -11.95 7.88 -9.00
CA LYS A 118 -12.62 8.44 -7.82
C LYS A 118 -12.57 7.49 -6.62
N TYR A 119 -12.68 6.19 -6.86
CA TYR A 119 -12.71 5.13 -5.83
C TYR A 119 -11.68 4.04 -6.16
N PRO A 120 -10.37 4.28 -5.89
CA PRO A 120 -9.28 3.39 -6.31
C PRO A 120 -9.40 1.95 -5.83
N PHE A 121 -10.02 1.69 -4.68
CA PHE A 121 -10.23 0.32 -4.18
C PHE A 121 -11.03 -0.57 -5.13
N LEU A 122 -11.83 0.00 -6.03
CA LEU A 122 -12.56 -0.77 -7.04
C LEU A 122 -11.63 -1.46 -8.04
N LYS A 123 -10.33 -1.11 -8.10
CA LYS A 123 -9.33 -1.90 -8.85
C LYS A 123 -9.33 -3.37 -8.40
N GLY A 124 -9.39 -3.63 -7.09
CA GLY A 124 -9.38 -4.99 -6.54
C GLY A 124 -10.59 -5.82 -6.99
N ALA A 125 -11.73 -5.18 -7.25
CA ALA A 125 -12.91 -5.86 -7.80
C ALA A 125 -12.62 -6.48 -9.19
N LEU A 126 -11.77 -5.85 -10.01
CA LEU A 126 -11.44 -6.34 -11.35
C LEU A 126 -10.58 -7.60 -11.33
N GLU A 127 -9.79 -7.78 -10.27
CA GLU A 127 -8.86 -8.89 -10.08
C GLU A 127 -9.54 -10.17 -9.56
N SER A 128 -10.79 -10.06 -9.06
CA SER A 128 -11.57 -11.23 -8.64
C SER A 128 -11.67 -12.27 -9.76
N LYS A 129 -11.43 -13.55 -9.42
CA LYS A 129 -11.58 -14.69 -10.33
C LYS A 129 -13.04 -15.08 -10.58
N GLU A 130 -13.98 -14.44 -9.90
CA GLU A 130 -15.41 -14.73 -10.09
C GLU A 130 -15.87 -14.28 -11.47
N ASN A 131 -16.45 -15.22 -12.21
CA ASN A 131 -17.11 -14.96 -13.48
C ASN A 131 -18.55 -14.51 -13.21
N VAL A 132 -18.72 -13.19 -13.05
CA VAL A 132 -20.02 -12.57 -12.76
C VAL A 132 -20.91 -12.43 -14.01
N PHE A 133 -20.34 -12.63 -15.20
CA PHE A 133 -21.07 -12.56 -16.46
C PHE A 133 -20.64 -13.69 -17.38
N MET A 134 -21.54 -14.66 -17.57
CA MET A 134 -21.39 -15.74 -18.53
C MET A 134 -22.06 -15.36 -19.84
N VAL A 135 -21.24 -15.08 -20.84
CA VAL A 135 -21.68 -14.94 -22.22
C VAL A 135 -21.93 -16.34 -22.77
N ASP A 136 -23.12 -16.58 -23.31
CA ASP A 136 -23.39 -17.75 -24.17
C ASP A 136 -22.26 -17.85 -25.21
N SER A 137 -21.60 -19.00 -25.25
CA SER A 137 -20.27 -19.26 -25.81
C SER A 137 -20.13 -19.15 -27.34
N PHE A 138 -20.69 -18.10 -27.96
CA PHE A 138 -20.39 -17.75 -29.35
C PHE A 138 -19.06 -17.00 -29.39
N SER A 139 -17.97 -17.76 -29.51
CA SER A 139 -16.59 -17.27 -29.58
C SER A 139 -16.33 -16.16 -30.62
N LYS A 140 -17.29 -15.90 -31.53
CA LYS A 140 -17.20 -14.90 -32.59
C LYS A 140 -17.71 -13.50 -32.20
N ILE A 141 -18.56 -13.37 -31.17
CA ILE A 141 -19.10 -12.07 -30.74
C ILE A 141 -18.43 -11.70 -29.41
N LYS A 142 -17.33 -10.95 -29.49
CA LYS A 142 -16.53 -10.56 -28.31
C LYS A 142 -16.55 -9.07 -28.02
N MET A 143 -17.19 -8.27 -28.87
CA MET A 143 -17.23 -6.82 -28.71
C MET A 143 -17.92 -6.46 -27.39
N ALA A 144 -17.37 -5.46 -26.68
CA ALA A 144 -17.79 -4.98 -25.35
C ALA A 144 -17.78 -5.99 -24.17
N VAL A 145 -17.67 -7.30 -24.40
CA VAL A 145 -17.75 -8.35 -23.36
C VAL A 145 -16.81 -8.06 -22.18
N THR A 146 -15.57 -7.66 -22.45
CA THR A 146 -14.60 -7.32 -21.40
C THR A 146 -15.09 -6.17 -20.51
N TYR A 147 -15.71 -5.14 -21.08
CA TYR A 147 -16.17 -3.98 -20.31
C TYR A 147 -17.44 -4.30 -19.53
N ILE A 148 -18.35 -5.10 -20.12
CA ILE A 148 -19.52 -5.64 -19.43
C ILE A 148 -19.08 -6.46 -18.20
N GLN A 149 -18.10 -7.36 -18.38
CA GLN A 149 -17.53 -8.17 -17.30
C GLN A 149 -16.91 -7.30 -16.21
N ARG A 150 -16.11 -6.29 -16.57
CA ARG A 150 -15.52 -5.35 -15.60
C ARG A 150 -16.60 -4.61 -14.79
N ALA A 151 -17.62 -4.07 -15.46
CA ALA A 151 -18.73 -3.40 -14.80
C ALA A 151 -19.52 -4.34 -13.87
N LYS A 152 -19.74 -5.60 -14.29
CA LYS A 152 -20.40 -6.63 -13.47
C LYS A 152 -19.60 -7.03 -12.25
N LYS A 153 -18.27 -7.14 -12.37
CA LYS A 153 -17.38 -7.38 -11.22
C LYS A 153 -17.45 -6.25 -10.20
N ILE A 154 -17.46 -4.99 -10.64
CA ILE A 154 -17.65 -3.83 -9.77
C ILE A 154 -19.02 -3.90 -9.08
N GLU A 155 -20.09 -4.14 -9.83
CA GLU A 155 -21.45 -4.28 -9.28
C GLU A 155 -21.53 -5.38 -8.22
N TYR A 156 -20.94 -6.54 -8.49
CA TYR A 156 -20.91 -7.67 -7.56
C TYR A 156 -20.09 -7.35 -6.31
N PHE A 157 -18.90 -6.80 -6.48
CA PHE A 157 -18.04 -6.39 -5.36
C PHE A 157 -18.77 -5.44 -4.41
N ILE A 158 -19.44 -4.42 -4.96
CA ILE A 158 -20.22 -3.45 -4.16
C ILE A 158 -21.38 -4.14 -3.42
N LYS A 159 -22.13 -5.02 -4.09
CA LYS A 159 -23.28 -5.72 -3.48
C LYS A 159 -22.88 -6.74 -2.41
N HIS A 160 -21.75 -7.41 -2.60
CA HIS A 160 -21.29 -8.50 -1.74
C HIS A 160 -20.16 -8.08 -0.81
N PHE A 161 -19.86 -6.79 -0.74
CA PHE A 161 -18.86 -6.29 0.17
C PHE A 161 -19.26 -6.64 1.61
N SER A 162 -18.45 -7.48 2.25
CA SER A 162 -18.56 -7.77 3.68
C SER A 162 -17.44 -7.04 4.41
N LYS A 163 -17.78 -6.33 5.49
CA LYS A 163 -16.85 -5.56 6.35
C LYS A 163 -15.80 -6.41 7.10
N LYS A 164 -15.46 -7.60 6.60
CA LYS A 164 -14.63 -8.59 7.30
C LYS A 164 -13.12 -8.42 7.14
N GLU A 165 -12.64 -7.48 6.32
CA GLU A 165 -11.21 -7.21 6.24
C GLU A 165 -10.73 -6.35 7.41
N SER A 166 -9.56 -6.70 7.94
CA SER A 166 -8.89 -6.01 9.03
C SER A 166 -8.80 -4.52 8.72
N LYS A 167 -9.46 -3.69 9.53
CA LYS A 167 -9.39 -2.24 9.40
C LYS A 167 -7.95 -1.77 9.58
N THR A 168 -7.36 -1.28 8.51
CA THR A 168 -6.10 -0.54 8.51
C THR A 168 -6.41 0.92 8.76
N GLU A 169 -6.18 1.42 9.98
CA GLU A 169 -6.25 2.84 10.33
C GLU A 169 -4.93 3.33 10.95
N PHE A 170 -4.38 4.42 10.42
CA PHE A 170 -3.15 5.05 10.95
C PHE A 170 -3.13 6.55 10.67
N ILE A 171 -2.27 7.29 11.38
CA ILE A 171 -2.06 8.74 11.15
C ILE A 171 -0.65 8.95 10.62
N TYR A 172 -0.51 9.79 9.59
CA TYR A 172 0.76 10.19 8.99
C TYR A 172 1.15 11.63 9.37
N ASP A 173 2.41 11.82 9.75
CA ASP A 173 3.03 13.12 10.05
C ASP A 173 3.77 13.71 8.84
N LYS A 174 3.25 14.84 8.32
CA LYS A 174 3.80 15.61 7.19
C LYS A 174 5.13 16.33 7.49
N GLN A 175 5.68 16.22 8.69
CA GLN A 175 6.96 16.83 9.08
C GLN A 175 8.07 15.78 9.28
N LYS A 176 7.69 14.58 9.75
CA LYS A 176 8.64 13.57 10.24
C LYS A 176 8.62 12.23 9.50
N GLU A 177 7.64 12.02 8.63
CA GLU A 177 7.37 10.73 7.97
C GLU A 177 7.04 9.64 8.99
N PHE A 178 6.47 10.05 10.12
CA PHE A 178 6.02 9.14 11.14
C PHE A 178 4.63 8.62 10.83
N ILE A 179 4.41 7.37 11.19
CA ILE A 179 3.12 6.72 11.20
C ILE A 179 2.78 6.43 12.66
N TYR A 180 1.59 6.85 13.06
CA TYR A 180 1.06 6.65 14.39
C TYR A 180 -0.04 5.61 14.36
N ILE A 181 0.09 4.59 15.21
CA ILE A 181 -0.85 3.47 15.29
C ILE A 181 -1.36 3.39 16.71
N SER A 182 -2.68 3.40 16.87
CA SER A 182 -3.35 3.45 18.17
C SER A 182 -2.87 2.32 19.09
N THR A 183 -2.57 2.64 20.36
CA THR A 183 -2.25 1.62 21.39
C THR A 183 -3.49 0.93 21.96
N LYS A 184 -4.70 1.41 21.62
CA LYS A 184 -5.96 0.87 22.14
C LYS A 184 -6.08 -0.62 21.81
N ASP A 185 -6.16 -1.43 22.85
CA ASP A 185 -6.29 -2.89 22.79
C ASP A 185 -5.14 -3.63 22.06
N ALA A 186 -3.98 -2.98 21.89
CA ALA A 186 -2.87 -3.50 21.09
C ALA A 186 -1.56 -3.64 21.90
N THR A 187 -0.93 -4.81 21.79
CA THR A 187 0.43 -5.08 22.28
C THR A 187 1.48 -4.62 21.25
N PRO A 188 2.75 -4.40 21.63
CA PRO A 188 3.81 -4.12 20.66
C PRO A 188 3.88 -5.16 19.53
N LYS A 189 3.72 -6.44 19.86
CA LYS A 189 3.78 -7.53 18.87
C LYS A 189 2.62 -7.47 17.87
N THR A 190 1.39 -7.27 18.34
CA THR A 190 0.23 -7.14 17.45
C THR A 190 0.32 -5.90 16.55
N VAL A 191 0.98 -4.84 17.02
CA VAL A 191 1.22 -3.64 16.21
C VAL A 191 2.32 -3.86 15.20
N GLU A 192 3.39 -4.58 15.53
CA GLU A 192 4.40 -5.00 14.55
C GLU A 192 3.78 -5.85 13.43
N ASP A 193 2.93 -6.82 13.76
CA ASP A 193 2.23 -7.65 12.76
C ASP A 193 1.29 -6.80 11.88
N TYR A 194 0.59 -5.84 12.47
CA TYR A 194 -0.24 -4.87 11.75
C TYR A 194 0.58 -3.98 10.81
N VAL A 195 1.77 -3.54 11.24
CA VAL A 195 2.69 -2.75 10.42
C VAL A 195 3.22 -3.55 9.23
N GLU A 196 3.49 -4.84 9.40
CA GLU A 196 3.86 -5.72 8.28
C GLU A 196 2.74 -5.76 7.22
N ILE A 197 1.48 -5.92 7.64
CA ILE A 197 0.32 -5.89 6.74
C ILE A 197 0.21 -4.52 6.04
N LEU A 198 0.35 -3.42 6.78
CA LEU A 198 0.32 -2.06 6.24
C LEU A 198 1.42 -1.84 5.19
N GLN A 199 2.65 -2.27 5.49
CA GLN A 199 3.79 -2.16 4.58
C GLN A 199 3.58 -2.98 3.31
N ASP A 200 3.12 -4.23 3.43
CA ASP A 200 2.87 -5.10 2.29
C ASP A 200 1.77 -4.52 1.40
N LYS A 201 0.72 -3.95 2.00
CA LYS A 201 -0.32 -3.24 1.27
C LYS A 201 0.26 -2.07 0.47
N ILE A 202 1.05 -1.20 1.08
CA ILE A 202 1.68 -0.08 0.36
C ILE A 202 2.57 -0.60 -0.78
N ASN A 203 3.36 -1.63 -0.51
CA ASN A 203 4.29 -2.20 -1.48
C ASN A 203 3.60 -2.90 -2.66
N ASN A 204 2.39 -3.43 -2.49
CA ASN A 204 1.60 -3.99 -3.59
C ASN A 204 1.22 -2.94 -4.64
N PHE A 205 1.18 -1.65 -4.26
CA PHE A 205 0.95 -0.53 -5.17
C PHE A 205 2.25 0.20 -5.56
N SER A 206 3.43 -0.39 -5.32
CA SER A 206 4.72 0.28 -5.57
C SER A 206 4.97 0.66 -7.04
N SER A 207 4.40 -0.07 -7.99
CA SER A 207 4.47 0.26 -9.43
C SER A 207 3.45 1.31 -9.87
N ASP A 208 2.37 1.46 -9.10
CA ASP A 208 1.21 2.30 -9.42
C ASP A 208 1.22 3.63 -8.65
N SER A 209 1.95 3.69 -7.54
CA SER A 209 2.02 4.86 -6.65
C SER A 209 3.34 5.60 -6.81
N ASN A 210 3.30 6.91 -6.57
CA ASN A 210 4.45 7.79 -6.70
C ASN A 210 5.50 7.63 -5.58
N ILE A 211 5.26 6.74 -4.60
CA ILE A 211 6.13 6.55 -3.42
C ILE A 211 7.00 5.28 -3.51
N GLY A 212 6.81 4.46 -4.54
CA GLY A 212 7.59 3.23 -4.75
C GLY A 212 7.45 2.23 -3.61
N ARG A 213 8.48 1.42 -3.36
CA ARG A 213 8.51 0.52 -2.21
C ARG A 213 8.93 1.25 -0.95
N VAL A 214 8.36 0.84 0.17
CA VAL A 214 8.62 1.38 1.50
C VAL A 214 9.01 0.28 2.48
N THR A 215 9.73 0.68 3.52
CA THR A 215 9.90 -0.12 4.74
C THR A 215 9.40 0.68 5.94
N ILE A 216 8.57 0.08 6.79
CA ILE A 216 8.04 0.71 7.99
C ILE A 216 8.71 0.09 9.22
N ASN A 217 9.47 0.89 9.95
CA ASN A 217 10.22 0.41 11.12
C ASN A 217 9.74 1.11 12.40
N PRO A 218 9.79 0.44 13.56
CA PRO A 218 9.53 1.09 14.83
C PRO A 218 10.54 2.20 15.11
N VAL A 219 10.05 3.29 15.69
CA VAL A 219 10.91 4.30 16.33
C VAL A 219 11.04 3.91 17.79
N TYR A 220 12.26 3.78 18.30
CA TYR A 220 12.49 3.38 19.68
C TYR A 220 12.67 4.61 20.59
N GLU A 221 12.04 4.57 21.76
CA GLU A 221 12.30 5.55 22.84
C GLU A 221 13.54 5.16 23.62
N LYS A 222 13.72 3.86 23.83
CA LYS A 222 14.90 3.27 24.44
C LYS A 222 15.35 2.10 23.58
N PHE A 223 16.58 2.17 23.08
CA PHE A 223 17.18 1.10 22.28
C PHE A 223 18.16 0.31 23.15
N GLU A 224 17.74 -0.88 23.54
CA GLU A 224 18.54 -1.80 24.35
C GLU A 224 18.44 -3.21 23.79
N PHE A 225 19.58 -3.86 23.72
CA PHE A 225 19.71 -5.27 23.44
C PHE A 225 20.79 -5.85 24.35
N THR A 226 20.49 -7.00 24.95
CA THR A 226 21.35 -7.65 25.94
C THR A 226 21.46 -9.13 25.62
N GLY A 227 22.66 -9.68 25.75
CA GLY A 227 22.91 -11.09 25.51
C GLY A 227 24.28 -11.36 24.90
N LEU A 228 24.67 -12.63 24.95
CA LEU A 228 25.95 -13.10 24.47
C LEU A 228 25.72 -14.04 23.28
N TYR A 229 26.15 -13.61 22.09
CA TYR A 229 25.87 -14.30 20.83
C TYR A 229 27.15 -14.65 20.08
N SER A 230 27.15 -15.79 19.38
CA SER A 230 28.27 -16.20 18.53
C SER A 230 28.25 -15.49 17.17
N GLU A 231 27.05 -15.10 16.71
CA GLU A 231 26.82 -14.38 15.46
C GLU A 231 25.66 -13.40 15.64
N ILE A 232 25.76 -12.24 15.00
CA ILE A 232 24.72 -11.22 14.98
C ILE A 232 24.61 -10.68 13.55
N THR A 233 23.39 -10.54 13.05
CA THR A 233 23.08 -9.84 11.81
C THR A 233 22.24 -8.61 12.12
N ILE A 234 22.74 -7.44 11.74
CA ILE A 234 22.05 -6.15 11.87
C ILE A 234 21.65 -5.70 10.48
N GLU A 235 20.35 -5.48 10.28
CA GLU A 235 19.79 -4.93 9.04
C GLU A 235 19.34 -3.48 9.28
N LEU A 236 19.94 -2.55 8.55
CA LEU A 236 19.53 -1.16 8.48
C LEU A 236 18.86 -0.89 7.13
N VAL A 237 17.83 -0.05 7.12
CA VAL A 237 17.35 0.56 5.86
C VAL A 237 18.12 1.84 5.59
N TYR A 238 18.26 2.18 4.31
CA TYR A 238 18.89 3.44 3.94
C TYR A 238 18.07 4.61 4.52
N PRO A 239 18.71 5.57 5.21
CA PRO A 239 17.99 6.67 5.82
C PRO A 239 17.40 7.60 4.76
N ASN A 240 16.18 8.08 4.98
CA ASN A 240 15.64 9.24 4.26
C ASN A 240 16.42 10.50 4.72
N GLY A 241 17.65 10.70 4.25
CA GLY A 241 18.55 11.74 4.72
C GLY A 241 20.04 11.52 4.40
N ALA A 242 20.87 12.53 4.68
CA ALA A 242 22.32 12.45 4.52
C ALA A 242 22.93 11.27 5.31
N ALA A 243 23.39 10.25 4.59
CA ALA A 243 24.17 9.16 5.15
C ALA A 243 25.45 9.71 5.82
N ARG A 244 25.87 9.10 6.94
CA ARG A 244 27.11 9.44 7.66
C ARG A 244 28.37 9.35 6.77
N ASP A 245 28.31 8.67 5.62
CA ASP A 245 29.44 8.51 4.72
C ASP A 245 28.99 8.46 3.23
N ARG A 246 29.15 9.59 2.50
CA ARG A 246 28.75 9.73 1.09
C ARG A 246 29.49 8.78 0.15
N SER A 247 30.66 8.28 0.55
CA SER A 247 31.49 7.37 -0.26
C SER A 247 30.90 5.95 -0.34
N ARG A 248 30.20 5.52 0.72
CA ARG A 248 29.42 4.26 0.73
C ARG A 248 28.06 4.39 0.05
N ALA A 249 27.56 5.62 -0.11
CA ALA A 249 26.27 5.91 -0.74
C ALA A 249 26.23 5.55 -2.24
N ILE A 250 27.37 5.49 -2.92
CA ILE A 250 27.44 5.16 -4.36
C ILE A 250 27.35 3.64 -4.60
N GLU A 251 27.92 2.79 -3.74
CA GLU A 251 27.69 1.34 -3.78
C GLU A 251 26.31 0.98 -3.19
N ALA A 252 25.88 1.68 -2.13
CA ALA A 252 24.56 1.52 -1.50
C ALA A 252 23.38 2.08 -2.32
N ALA A 253 23.62 2.90 -3.35
CA ALA A 253 22.61 3.40 -4.27
C ALA A 253 21.80 2.28 -4.96
N SER A 254 22.36 1.06 -4.98
CA SER A 254 21.73 -0.15 -5.51
C SER A 254 21.18 -1.10 -4.43
N ALA A 255 21.53 -0.91 -3.16
CA ALA A 255 21.12 -1.77 -2.05
C ALA A 255 20.08 -1.07 -1.18
N ALA A 256 18.84 -1.57 -1.17
CA ALA A 256 17.75 -1.04 -0.34
C ALA A 256 18.01 -1.17 1.18
N ARG A 257 19.06 -1.91 1.59
CA ARG A 257 19.39 -2.26 2.99
C ARG A 257 20.89 -2.43 3.17
N GLU A 258 21.41 -2.06 4.33
CA GLU A 258 22.76 -2.40 4.79
C GLU A 258 22.67 -3.60 5.74
N ILE A 259 23.41 -4.68 5.45
CA ILE A 259 23.46 -5.88 6.29
C ILE A 259 24.87 -5.99 6.89
N ARG A 260 24.97 -5.89 8.21
CA ARG A 260 26.22 -6.09 8.95
C ARG A 260 26.17 -7.41 9.69
N LYS A 261 27.13 -8.29 9.41
CA LYS A 261 27.32 -9.55 10.13
C LYS A 261 28.52 -9.42 11.06
N LEU A 262 28.31 -9.71 12.33
CA LEU A 262 29.35 -9.77 13.35
C LEU A 262 29.46 -11.22 13.82
N GLU A 263 30.68 -11.77 13.77
CA GLU A 263 30.97 -13.12 14.20
C GLU A 263 32.04 -13.07 15.30
N ALA A 264 31.81 -13.80 16.39
CA ALA A 264 32.77 -13.92 17.47
C ALA A 264 33.91 -14.86 17.06
N SER A 265 35.11 -14.66 17.62
CA SER A 265 36.19 -15.65 17.49
C SER A 265 35.76 -17.01 18.06
N LYS A 266 36.45 -18.07 17.67
CA LYS A 266 36.16 -19.43 18.13
C LYS A 266 36.17 -19.51 19.67
N ASN A 267 35.05 -19.92 20.26
CA ASN A 267 34.76 -20.00 21.70
C ASN A 267 34.53 -18.65 22.42
N GLU A 268 34.47 -17.53 21.70
CA GLU A 268 34.08 -16.23 22.25
C GLU A 268 32.60 -15.94 21.98
N LYS A 269 32.07 -14.93 22.68
CA LYS A 269 30.74 -14.39 22.41
C LYS A 269 30.84 -12.87 22.32
N ILE A 270 30.07 -12.30 21.40
CA ILE A 270 29.89 -10.86 21.31
C ILE A 270 28.90 -10.45 22.40
N ASP A 271 29.32 -9.55 23.28
CA ASP A 271 28.41 -8.83 24.16
C ASP A 271 27.75 -7.72 23.38
N ILE A 272 26.48 -7.95 23.07
CA ILE A 272 25.73 -7.09 22.18
C ILE A 272 25.43 -5.73 22.84
N SER A 273 25.44 -5.63 24.17
CA SER A 273 25.21 -4.36 24.87
C SER A 273 26.23 -3.27 24.50
N THR A 274 27.43 -3.67 24.07
CA THR A 274 28.50 -2.77 23.60
C THR A 274 28.15 -2.03 22.31
N LEU A 275 27.14 -2.47 21.56
CA LEU A 275 26.73 -1.81 20.32
C LEU A 275 25.58 -0.81 20.52
N ASN A 276 25.01 -0.70 21.73
CA ASN A 276 23.87 0.19 22.00
C ASN A 276 24.18 1.63 21.54
N ASP A 277 25.33 2.18 21.96
CA ASP A 277 25.73 3.55 21.61
C ASP A 277 25.89 3.78 20.10
N TYR A 278 26.30 2.74 19.36
CA TYR A 278 26.51 2.83 17.92
C TYR A 278 25.20 2.92 17.13
N TYR A 279 24.16 2.25 17.62
CA TYR A 279 22.87 2.09 16.92
C TYR A 279 21.72 2.86 17.58
N GLN A 280 21.95 3.52 18.71
CA GLN A 280 20.95 4.32 19.41
C GLN A 280 20.30 5.34 18.46
N GLU A 281 21.11 6.13 17.75
CA GLU A 281 20.60 7.15 16.81
C GLU A 281 19.80 6.52 15.67
N ASP A 282 20.24 5.38 15.13
CA ASP A 282 19.53 4.67 14.07
C ASP A 282 18.18 4.11 14.57
N GLY A 283 18.11 3.66 15.82
CA GLY A 283 16.89 3.19 16.47
C GLY A 283 15.89 4.32 16.76
N GLU A 284 16.37 5.45 17.25
CA GLU A 284 15.57 6.66 17.51
C GLU A 284 15.04 7.31 16.23
N LYS A 285 15.75 7.10 15.12
CA LYS A 285 15.33 7.58 13.80
C LYS A 285 14.50 6.55 13.03
N GLY A 286 14.34 5.32 13.51
CA GLY A 286 13.54 4.29 12.83
C GLY A 286 14.21 3.70 11.57
N TYR A 287 15.54 3.57 11.57
CA TYR A 287 16.33 2.98 10.48
C TYR A 287 16.69 1.51 10.72
N ILE A 288 16.50 1.00 11.94
CA ILE A 288 16.77 -0.40 12.28
C ILE A 288 15.60 -1.27 11.85
N LYS A 289 15.84 -2.14 10.87
CA LYS A 289 14.86 -3.10 10.39
C LYS A 289 14.84 -4.36 11.24
N SER A 290 16.01 -4.92 11.51
CA SER A 290 16.12 -6.10 12.38
C SER A 290 17.52 -6.25 12.97
N ILE A 291 17.57 -6.88 14.14
CA ILE A 291 18.79 -7.40 14.74
C ILE A 291 18.48 -8.84 15.13
N THR A 292 19.24 -9.78 14.56
CA THR A 292 19.00 -11.21 14.70
C THR A 292 20.27 -11.97 15.05
N SER A 293 20.11 -13.10 15.73
CA SER A 293 21.14 -14.13 15.92
C SER A 293 20.55 -15.47 15.50
N LYS A 294 21.20 -16.20 14.58
CA LYS A 294 20.70 -17.48 14.05
C LYS A 294 19.23 -17.40 13.60
N GLY A 295 18.86 -16.28 12.97
CA GLY A 295 17.51 -16.01 12.48
C GLY A 295 16.47 -15.62 13.54
N LYS A 296 16.82 -15.48 14.82
CA LYS A 296 15.90 -15.03 15.88
C LYS A 296 16.10 -13.55 16.19
N LYS A 297 15.03 -12.77 16.26
CA LYS A 297 15.05 -11.36 16.69
C LYS A 297 15.47 -11.28 18.16
N ILE A 298 16.44 -10.41 18.46
CA ILE A 298 17.05 -10.28 19.79
C ILE A 298 16.98 -8.84 20.34
N ILE A 299 16.08 -8.03 19.80
CA ILE A 299 15.83 -6.66 20.24
C ILE A 299 14.90 -6.68 21.47
N THR A 300 15.30 -6.05 22.56
CA THR A 300 14.52 -5.88 23.81
C THR A 300 14.11 -4.42 24.04
N SER A 301 13.90 -3.67 22.96
CA SER A 301 13.71 -2.22 22.96
C SER A 301 12.26 -1.79 23.11
N VAL A 302 12.05 -0.56 23.60
CA VAL A 302 10.72 0.01 23.82
C VAL A 302 10.34 0.89 22.62
N ILE A 303 9.31 0.49 21.89
CA ILE A 303 8.75 1.31 20.80
C ILE A 303 8.21 2.60 21.42
N LYS A 304 8.62 3.73 20.84
CA LYS A 304 8.21 5.06 21.25
C LYS A 304 6.71 5.20 21.18
N LYS A 305 6.16 5.85 22.21
CA LYS A 305 4.75 6.21 22.30
C LYS A 305 4.58 7.72 22.26
N MET A 306 3.44 8.18 21.76
CA MET A 306 3.11 9.60 21.67
C MET A 306 1.62 9.80 21.95
N VAL A 307 1.29 10.88 22.65
CA VAL A 307 -0.09 11.33 22.80
C VAL A 307 -0.38 12.35 21.71
N LEU A 308 -1.37 12.07 20.88
CA LEU A 308 -1.94 13.00 19.90
C LEU A 308 -3.31 13.49 20.39
#